data_AF-A0A662DSD8-F1
#
_entry.id   AF-A0A662DSD8-F1
#
_cell.length_a   1.000
_cell.length_b   1.000
_cell.length_c   1.000
_cell.angle_alpha   90.00
_cell.angle_beta   90.00
_cell.angle_gamma   90.00
#
_symmetry.space_group_name_H-M   'P 1'
#
loop_
_entity.id
_entity.type
_entity.pdbx_description
1 polymer ?
#
loop_
_entity_poly.entity_id
_entity_poly.type
_entity_poly.pdbx_seq_one_letter_code
_entity_poly.pdbx_strand_id
1 'polypeptide(L)'
;MSEGRKGTNWETFCDQIVSLPPGIPWRHNQAGDLPGSNGIIDSEKLALLVEANRGKYGFTFTHYRPTGENAEAILAANEGGFCINLSADGLAEAERFARLGIAPVVTLLPEPITETVTTEGGWTIVPCLAQLHNYITCVVCRLCEKIDRSEIVGFVPHGSQKKTAKLLARELS
;
A
#
# COMPACT_ATOMS: atom_id res chain seq x y z
N MET A 1 -11.11 11.90 -38.08
CA MET A 1 -12.20 11.28 -37.31
C MET A 1 -11.56 10.41 -36.25
N SER A 2 -11.89 10.69 -35.00
CA SER A 2 -11.32 10.11 -33.78
C SER A 2 -12.18 8.96 -33.29
N GLU A 3 -11.61 7.77 -33.12
CA GLU A 3 -12.29 6.65 -32.47
C GLU A 3 -11.36 5.99 -31.45
N GLY A 4 -11.93 5.74 -30.28
CA GLY A 4 -11.24 5.49 -29.02
C GLY A 4 -10.72 4.06 -28.88
N ARG A 5 -9.47 3.95 -28.44
CA ARG A 5 -8.94 2.79 -27.73
C ARG A 5 -8.44 3.27 -26.37
N LYS A 6 -9.36 3.44 -25.41
CA LYS A 6 -9.06 3.90 -24.05
C LYS A 6 -9.54 2.95 -22.93
N GLY A 7 -9.93 1.72 -23.28
CA GLY A 7 -10.37 0.69 -22.31
C GLY A 7 -9.84 -0.71 -22.65
N THR A 8 -8.60 -0.82 -23.13
CA THR A 8 -7.97 -2.13 -23.38
C THR A 8 -6.86 -2.46 -22.41
N ASN A 9 -6.13 -1.48 -21.87
CA ASN A 9 -4.94 -1.79 -21.07
C ASN A 9 -5.27 -2.17 -19.62
N TRP A 10 -6.29 -1.53 -19.01
CA TRP A 10 -6.64 -1.80 -17.62
C TRP A 10 -7.43 -3.09 -17.47
N GLU A 11 -8.37 -3.32 -18.39
CA GLU A 11 -9.19 -4.50 -18.49
C GLU A 11 -8.30 -5.73 -18.78
N THR A 12 -7.39 -5.62 -19.75
CA THR A 12 -6.39 -6.69 -20.01
C THR A 12 -5.52 -6.95 -18.78
N PHE A 13 -5.14 -5.91 -18.03
CA PHE A 13 -4.41 -6.09 -16.78
C PHE A 13 -5.26 -6.85 -15.74
N CYS A 14 -6.53 -6.50 -15.57
CA CYS A 14 -7.43 -7.22 -14.68
C CYS A 14 -7.60 -8.68 -15.11
N ASP A 15 -7.72 -8.97 -16.40
CA ASP A 15 -7.76 -10.35 -16.93
C ASP A 15 -6.49 -11.14 -16.57
N GLN A 16 -5.31 -10.51 -16.62
CA GLN A 16 -4.06 -11.13 -16.18
C GLN A 16 -4.10 -11.45 -14.68
N ILE A 17 -4.64 -10.54 -13.86
CA ILE A 17 -4.82 -10.79 -12.43
C ILE A 17 -5.77 -11.97 -12.21
N VAL A 18 -6.93 -12.02 -12.89
CA VAL A 18 -7.87 -13.17 -12.82
C VAL A 18 -7.15 -14.49 -13.09
N SER A 19 -6.25 -14.51 -14.10
CA SER A 19 -5.51 -15.70 -14.51
C SER A 19 -4.46 -16.20 -13.52
N LEU A 20 -4.11 -15.42 -12.49
CA LEU A 20 -3.16 -15.87 -11.48
C LEU A 20 -3.72 -17.06 -10.67
N PRO A 21 -2.86 -18.02 -10.25
CA PRO A 21 -3.29 -19.12 -9.39
C PRO A 21 -4.03 -18.63 -8.13
N PRO A 22 -5.07 -19.33 -7.66
CA PRO A 22 -5.73 -19.02 -6.39
C PRO A 22 -4.73 -19.04 -5.22
N GLY A 23 -4.94 -18.16 -4.26
CA GLY A 23 -4.15 -18.08 -3.03
C GLY A 23 -2.73 -17.55 -3.20
N ILE A 24 -2.37 -17.00 -4.36
CA ILE A 24 -1.04 -16.43 -4.57
C ILE A 24 -0.96 -14.98 -4.07
N PRO A 25 0.10 -14.61 -3.32
CA PRO A 25 0.39 -13.22 -3.03
C PRO A 25 0.88 -12.51 -4.29
N TRP A 26 0.43 -11.28 -4.50
CA TRP A 26 0.95 -10.44 -5.58
C TRP A 26 0.90 -8.98 -5.18
N ARG A 27 1.78 -8.18 -5.78
CA ARG A 27 1.88 -6.74 -5.48
C ARG A 27 1.49 -5.95 -6.72
N HIS A 28 0.48 -5.10 -6.60
CA HIS A 28 0.17 -4.11 -7.62
C HIS A 28 1.19 -2.98 -7.58
N ASN A 29 1.57 -2.49 -8.77
CA ASN A 29 2.47 -1.36 -9.01
C ASN A 29 3.78 -1.34 -8.21
N GLN A 30 4.87 -1.74 -8.87
CA GLN A 30 6.23 -1.46 -8.37
C GLN A 30 6.56 0.04 -8.48
N ALA A 31 5.95 0.75 -9.43
CA ALA A 31 6.04 2.18 -9.63
C ALA A 31 4.67 2.78 -10.00
N GLY A 32 4.43 4.02 -9.59
CA GLY A 32 3.12 4.65 -9.70
C GLY A 32 2.19 4.30 -8.54
N ASP A 33 0.99 4.88 -8.55
CA ASP A 33 -0.05 4.68 -7.54
C ASP A 33 -1.29 4.05 -8.20
N LEU A 34 -2.38 3.90 -7.45
CA LEU A 34 -3.68 3.45 -7.94
C LEU A 34 -4.17 4.31 -9.12
N PRO A 35 -4.98 3.73 -10.03
CA PRO A 35 -5.59 4.50 -11.11
C PRO A 35 -6.39 5.66 -10.52
N GLY A 36 -6.22 6.84 -11.09
CA GLY A 36 -6.85 8.06 -10.60
C GLY A 36 -6.33 9.30 -11.30
N SER A 37 -6.92 10.44 -10.98
CA SER A 37 -6.53 11.74 -11.53
C SER A 37 -6.84 12.85 -10.53
N ASN A 38 -6.06 13.93 -10.56
CA ASN A 38 -6.24 15.11 -9.70
C ASN A 38 -6.31 14.78 -8.19
N GLY A 39 -5.59 13.75 -7.74
CA GLY A 39 -5.59 13.35 -6.33
C GLY A 39 -6.83 12.56 -5.90
N ILE A 40 -7.64 12.08 -6.86
CA ILE A 40 -8.82 11.24 -6.62
C ILE A 40 -8.61 9.87 -7.28
N ILE A 41 -8.89 8.81 -6.54
CA ILE A 41 -8.87 7.41 -7.02
C ILE A 41 -10.03 7.18 -7.99
N ASP A 42 -9.74 6.54 -9.11
CA ASP A 42 -10.75 6.06 -10.06
C ASP A 42 -11.42 4.79 -9.46
N SER A 43 -12.55 5.01 -8.77
CA SER A 43 -13.23 3.96 -8.01
C SER A 43 -13.78 2.83 -8.90
N GLU A 44 -14.17 3.12 -10.15
CA GLU A 44 -14.64 2.11 -11.10
C GLU A 44 -13.49 1.17 -11.48
N LYS A 45 -12.32 1.73 -11.82
CA LYS A 45 -11.14 0.93 -12.12
C LYS A 45 -10.64 0.15 -10.92
N LEU A 46 -10.69 0.73 -9.72
CA LEU A 46 -10.32 0.03 -8.49
C LEU A 46 -11.27 -1.14 -8.23
N ALA A 47 -12.58 -0.97 -8.40
CA ALA A 47 -13.56 -2.05 -8.22
C ALA A 47 -13.30 -3.22 -9.18
N LEU A 48 -12.92 -2.96 -10.43
CA LEU A 48 -12.52 -4.01 -11.39
C LEU A 48 -11.30 -4.81 -10.88
N LEU A 49 -10.32 -4.12 -10.29
CA LEU A 49 -9.14 -4.78 -9.74
C LEU A 49 -9.46 -5.61 -8.49
N VAL A 50 -10.33 -5.10 -7.62
CA VAL A 50 -10.82 -5.82 -6.44
C VAL A 50 -11.50 -7.11 -6.85
N GLU A 51 -12.37 -7.06 -7.88
CA GLU A 51 -13.03 -8.26 -8.40
C GLU A 51 -12.02 -9.23 -9.03
N ALA A 52 -11.09 -8.73 -9.84
CA ALA A 52 -10.05 -9.56 -10.45
C ALA A 52 -9.15 -10.24 -9.40
N ASN A 53 -8.95 -9.58 -8.25
CA ASN A 53 -8.17 -10.09 -7.13
C ASN A 53 -8.89 -11.19 -6.31
N ARG A 54 -10.19 -11.44 -6.53
CA ARG A 54 -10.96 -12.41 -5.73
C ARG A 54 -10.25 -13.76 -5.64
N GLY A 55 -10.06 -14.24 -4.40
CA GLY A 55 -9.37 -15.51 -4.12
C GLY A 55 -7.84 -15.46 -4.23
N LYS A 56 -7.24 -14.27 -4.37
CA LYS A 56 -5.79 -14.01 -4.32
C LYS A 56 -5.49 -13.03 -3.18
N TYR A 57 -4.21 -12.79 -2.92
CA TYR A 57 -3.77 -11.89 -1.85
C TYR A 57 -3.02 -10.68 -2.43
N GLY A 58 -3.73 -9.93 -3.27
CA GLY A 58 -3.21 -8.71 -3.87
C GLY A 58 -3.06 -7.60 -2.84
N PHE A 59 -1.94 -6.87 -2.91
CA PHE A 59 -1.73 -5.68 -2.09
C PHE A 59 -1.00 -4.55 -2.82
N THR A 60 -1.14 -3.34 -2.31
CA THR A 60 -0.44 -2.15 -2.79
C THR A 60 -0.20 -1.13 -1.67
N PHE A 61 0.57 -0.09 -1.98
CA PHE A 61 0.74 1.10 -1.18
C PHE A 61 0.15 2.30 -1.92
N THR A 62 -0.44 3.25 -1.19
CA THR A 62 -0.97 4.47 -1.79
C THR A 62 -0.56 5.72 -1.00
N HIS A 63 -0.28 6.80 -1.72
CA HIS A 63 -0.08 8.15 -1.18
C HIS A 63 -1.28 9.07 -1.45
N TYR A 64 -2.35 8.55 -2.09
CA TYR A 64 -3.63 9.27 -2.16
C TYR A 64 -4.10 9.61 -0.74
N ARG A 65 -4.53 10.86 -0.54
CA ARG A 65 -5.00 11.31 0.77
C ARG A 65 -6.24 10.50 1.16
N PRO A 66 -6.27 9.85 2.33
CA PRO A 66 -7.38 9.01 2.77
C PRO A 66 -8.53 9.86 3.32
N THR A 67 -9.12 10.69 2.46
CA THR A 67 -10.19 11.63 2.79
C THR A 67 -11.25 11.64 1.70
N GLY A 68 -12.51 11.87 2.06
CA GLY A 68 -13.61 11.91 1.09
C GLY A 68 -13.72 10.61 0.29
N GLU A 69 -13.91 10.74 -1.02
CA GLU A 69 -14.08 9.62 -1.96
C GLU A 69 -12.92 8.62 -1.91
N ASN A 70 -11.68 9.08 -1.66
CA ASN A 70 -10.54 8.19 -1.54
C ASN A 70 -10.65 7.28 -0.30
N ALA A 71 -11.14 7.80 0.82
CA ALA A 71 -11.29 7.01 2.04
C ALA A 71 -12.31 5.88 1.83
N GLU A 72 -13.43 6.19 1.18
CA GLU A 72 -14.49 5.23 0.83
C GLU A 72 -13.96 4.16 -0.13
N ALA A 73 -13.25 4.57 -1.18
CA ALA A 73 -12.67 3.64 -2.16
C ALA A 73 -11.63 2.70 -1.53
N ILE A 74 -10.78 3.22 -0.64
CA ILE A 74 -9.76 2.44 0.06
C ILE A 74 -10.41 1.43 1.02
N LEU A 75 -11.39 1.87 1.81
CA LEU A 75 -12.11 1.00 2.72
C LEU A 75 -12.81 -0.13 1.95
N ALA A 76 -13.54 0.21 0.89
CA ALA A 76 -14.27 -0.77 0.07
C ALA A 76 -13.33 -1.81 -0.58
N ALA A 77 -12.15 -1.39 -1.05
CA ALA A 77 -11.17 -2.32 -1.61
C ALA A 77 -10.59 -3.27 -0.57
N ASN A 78 -10.29 -2.77 0.64
CA ASN A 78 -9.83 -3.58 1.76
C ASN A 78 -10.91 -4.57 2.22
N GLU A 79 -12.16 -4.14 2.36
CA GLU A 79 -13.29 -5.04 2.66
C GLU A 79 -13.52 -6.07 1.54
N GLY A 80 -13.22 -5.71 0.29
CA GLY A 80 -13.24 -6.59 -0.87
C GLY A 80 -12.04 -7.54 -0.99
N GLY A 81 -11.07 -7.48 -0.07
CA GLY A 81 -9.92 -8.39 -0.02
C GLY A 81 -8.71 -8.00 -0.87
N PHE A 82 -8.70 -6.80 -1.45
CA PHE A 82 -7.49 -6.23 -2.08
C PHE A 82 -6.83 -5.23 -1.11
N CYS A 83 -5.70 -5.61 -0.53
CA CYS A 83 -5.08 -4.88 0.57
C CYS A 83 -4.39 -3.59 0.10
N ILE A 84 -5.02 -2.45 0.34
CA ILE A 84 -4.42 -1.13 0.17
C ILE A 84 -3.86 -0.67 1.51
N ASN A 85 -2.55 -0.44 1.53
CA ASN A 85 -1.85 0.11 2.67
C ASN A 85 -1.68 1.62 2.50
N LEU A 86 -2.02 2.40 3.52
CA LEU A 86 -1.74 3.83 3.54
C LEU A 86 -0.24 4.06 3.75
N SER A 87 0.39 4.74 2.80
CA SER A 87 1.82 5.07 2.83
C SER A 87 2.02 6.45 3.44
N ALA A 88 2.48 6.47 4.68
CA ALA A 88 2.85 7.69 5.39
C ALA A 88 4.33 8.05 5.15
N ASP A 89 4.60 9.35 5.11
CA ASP A 89 5.95 9.87 4.91
C ASP A 89 6.74 9.95 6.24
N GLY A 90 6.13 9.66 7.39
CA GLY A 90 6.77 9.62 8.71
C GLY A 90 5.83 9.16 9.83
N LEU A 91 6.36 8.95 11.04
CA LEU A 91 5.63 8.32 12.16
C LEU A 91 4.39 9.10 12.59
N ALA A 92 4.46 10.42 12.72
CA ALA A 92 3.33 11.23 13.14
C ALA A 92 2.16 11.14 12.14
N GLU A 93 2.46 11.01 10.84
CA GLU A 93 1.43 10.78 9.83
C GLU A 93 0.90 9.34 9.87
N ALA A 94 1.78 8.36 10.07
CA ALA A 94 1.41 6.97 10.17
C ALA A 94 0.41 6.73 11.31
N GLU A 95 0.63 7.35 12.47
CA GLU A 95 -0.31 7.28 13.59
C GLU A 95 -1.66 7.93 13.27
N ARG A 96 -1.67 9.05 12.54
CA ARG A 96 -2.93 9.68 12.09
C ARG A 96 -3.70 8.76 11.16
N PHE A 97 -3.02 8.13 10.20
CA PHE A 97 -3.63 7.16 9.30
C PHE A 97 -4.13 5.92 10.04
N ALA A 98 -3.38 5.42 11.01
CA ALA A 98 -3.75 4.24 11.78
C ALA A 98 -5.02 4.49 12.62
N ARG A 99 -5.18 5.71 13.15
CA ARG A 99 -6.41 6.13 13.86
C ARG A 99 -7.66 6.18 12.98
N LEU A 100 -7.53 6.26 11.65
CA LEU A 100 -8.68 6.22 10.74
C LEU A 100 -9.37 4.86 10.75
N GLY A 101 -8.62 3.78 11.01
CA GLY A 101 -9.17 2.42 11.08
C GLY A 101 -9.71 1.86 9.76
N ILE A 102 -9.36 2.46 8.61
CA ILE A 102 -9.87 2.06 7.28
C ILE A 102 -8.93 1.14 6.50
N ALA A 103 -7.66 1.07 6.91
CA ALA A 103 -6.61 0.41 6.17
C ALA A 103 -5.38 0.13 7.05
N PRO A 104 -4.61 -0.93 6.74
CA PRO A 104 -3.29 -1.11 7.29
C PRO A 104 -2.36 0.03 6.87
N VAL A 105 -1.39 0.36 7.73
CA VAL A 105 -0.49 1.51 7.50
C VAL A 105 0.95 1.05 7.33
N VAL A 106 1.67 1.76 6.48
CA VAL A 106 3.12 1.70 6.37
C VAL A 106 3.71 3.09 6.47
N THR A 107 4.98 3.19 6.86
CA THR A 107 5.63 4.48 7.03
C THR A 107 7.09 4.44 6.60
N LEU A 108 7.60 5.57 6.16
CA LEU A 108 9.05 5.78 6.10
C LEU A 108 9.60 6.01 7.51
N LEU A 109 10.77 5.43 7.77
CA LEU A 109 11.57 5.63 8.96
C LEU A 109 12.84 6.41 8.60
N PRO A 110 13.23 7.40 9.43
CA PRO A 110 14.44 8.18 9.18
C PRO A 110 15.72 7.34 9.32
N GLU A 111 15.68 6.33 10.19
CA GLU A 111 16.74 5.37 10.44
C GLU A 111 16.18 3.94 10.55
N PRO A 112 16.97 2.90 10.23
CA PRO A 112 16.56 1.52 10.39
C PRO A 112 16.29 1.17 11.86
N ILE A 113 15.23 0.38 12.08
CA ILE A 113 15.04 -0.40 13.31
C ILE A 113 15.23 -1.88 12.95
N THR A 114 15.83 -2.65 13.86
CA THR A 114 16.06 -4.09 13.68
C THR A 114 15.05 -4.95 14.42
N GLU A 115 14.31 -4.34 15.35
CA GLU A 115 13.31 -4.98 16.19
C GLU A 115 12.01 -4.19 16.15
N THR A 116 10.94 -4.83 16.62
CA THR A 116 9.65 -4.16 16.78
C THR A 116 9.75 -3.11 17.87
N VAL A 117 9.24 -1.91 17.61
CA VAL A 117 9.22 -0.82 18.60
C VAL A 117 7.78 -0.36 18.83
N THR A 118 7.50 0.20 20.00
CA THR A 118 6.22 0.84 20.30
C THR A 118 6.43 2.35 20.36
N THR A 119 5.62 3.13 19.65
CA THR A 119 5.68 4.59 19.70
C THR A 119 5.12 5.11 21.03
N GLU A 120 5.40 6.38 21.36
CA GLU A 120 4.77 7.04 22.50
C GLU A 120 3.24 7.10 22.37
N GLY A 121 2.73 7.14 21.13
CA GLY A 121 1.31 7.05 20.81
C GLY A 121 0.68 5.66 20.99
N GLY A 122 1.49 4.65 21.37
CA GLY A 122 1.06 3.28 21.62
C GLY A 122 0.98 2.40 20.38
N TRP A 123 1.49 2.85 19.23
CA TRP A 123 1.46 2.09 17.98
C TRP A 123 2.67 1.17 17.86
N THR A 124 2.45 -0.07 17.44
CA THR A 124 3.52 -1.03 17.21
C THR A 124 4.09 -0.86 15.81
N ILE A 125 5.38 -0.57 15.69
CA ILE A 125 6.10 -0.47 14.42
C ILE A 125 6.94 -1.72 14.21
N VAL A 126 6.67 -2.45 13.14
CA VAL A 126 7.46 -3.64 12.72
C VAL A 126 8.32 -3.24 11.53
N PRO A 127 9.63 -3.50 11.53
CA PRO A 127 10.45 -3.22 10.36
C PRO A 127 10.10 -4.14 9.19
N CYS A 128 10.23 -3.62 7.97
CA CYS A 128 10.10 -4.44 6.77
C CYS A 128 11.17 -5.53 6.75
N LEU A 129 10.76 -6.78 6.99
CA LEU A 129 11.66 -7.94 7.02
C LEU A 129 12.41 -8.17 5.70
N ALA A 130 11.80 -7.82 4.57
CA ALA A 130 12.44 -7.91 3.26
C ALA A 130 13.56 -6.88 3.05
N GLN A 131 13.56 -5.77 3.80
CA GLN A 131 14.68 -4.81 3.81
C GLN A 131 15.77 -5.22 4.81
N LEU A 132 15.41 -5.92 5.89
CA LEU A 132 16.35 -6.41 6.89
C LEU A 132 17.10 -7.67 6.45
N HIS A 133 16.44 -8.56 5.72
CA HIS A 133 16.95 -9.89 5.41
C HIS A 133 16.85 -10.17 3.91
N ASN A 134 18.01 -10.40 3.28
CA ASN A 134 18.11 -10.69 1.85
C ASN A 134 17.42 -11.98 1.39
N TYR A 135 17.16 -12.92 2.31
CA TYR A 135 16.44 -14.17 2.04
C TYR A 135 14.92 -14.05 2.24
N ILE A 136 14.42 -12.92 2.73
CA ILE A 136 12.98 -12.67 2.91
C ILE A 136 12.47 -11.85 1.73
N THR A 137 11.43 -12.37 1.07
CA THR A 137 10.69 -11.65 0.02
C THR A 137 9.29 -11.32 0.53
N CYS A 138 8.58 -10.39 -0.14
CA CYS A 138 7.19 -10.10 0.21
C CYS A 138 6.28 -11.32 0.10
N VAL A 139 6.58 -12.24 -0.83
CA VAL A 139 5.86 -13.51 -1.02
C VAL A 139 5.99 -14.41 0.21
N VAL A 140 7.16 -14.42 0.86
CA VAL A 140 7.40 -15.18 2.09
C VAL A 140 6.84 -14.45 3.32
N CYS A 141 7.03 -13.13 3.40
CA CYS A 141 6.67 -12.32 4.56
C CYS A 141 5.15 -12.12 4.72
N ARG A 142 4.44 -11.77 3.65
CA ARG A 142 2.97 -11.59 3.60
C ARG A 142 2.38 -10.56 4.57
N LEU A 143 3.18 -9.77 5.29
CA LEU A 143 2.65 -8.80 6.25
C LEU A 143 1.87 -7.65 5.57
N CYS A 144 2.30 -7.19 4.39
CA CYS A 144 1.65 -6.07 3.70
C CYS A 144 0.34 -6.45 2.98
N GLU A 145 0.01 -7.73 2.83
CA GLU A 145 -1.30 -8.17 2.32
C GLU A 145 -2.30 -8.45 3.43
N LYS A 146 -1.86 -8.45 4.70
CA LYS A 146 -2.71 -8.71 5.84
C LYS A 146 -3.52 -7.45 6.17
N ILE A 147 -4.80 -7.47 5.81
CA ILE A 147 -5.72 -6.32 5.92
C ILE A 147 -6.05 -6.01 7.38
N ASP A 148 -6.21 -7.04 8.21
CA ASP A 148 -6.64 -6.97 9.61
C ASP A 148 -5.50 -6.76 10.62
N ARG A 149 -4.30 -6.38 10.15
CA ARG A 149 -3.16 -6.13 11.04
C ARG A 149 -3.27 -4.76 11.73
N SER A 150 -2.79 -4.69 12.97
CA SER A 150 -2.77 -3.46 13.77
C SER A 150 -1.40 -2.78 13.81
N GLU A 151 -0.34 -3.51 13.47
CA GLU A 151 1.02 -2.98 13.43
C GLU A 151 1.16 -2.00 12.27
N ILE A 152 2.14 -1.09 12.33
CA ILE A 152 2.57 -0.25 11.22
C ILE A 152 3.88 -0.82 10.67
N VAL A 153 3.99 -1.01 9.36
CA VAL A 153 5.25 -1.49 8.76
C VAL A 153 6.17 -0.31 8.45
N GLY A 154 7.36 -0.31 9.05
CA GLY A 154 8.40 0.69 8.81
C GLY A 154 9.34 0.32 7.67
N PHE A 155 9.51 1.24 6.72
CA PHE A 155 10.45 1.14 5.61
C PHE A 155 11.59 2.13 5.76
N VAL A 156 12.79 1.74 5.37
CA VAL A 156 13.92 2.69 5.24
C VAL A 156 14.03 3.15 3.79
N PRO A 157 14.15 4.46 3.53
CA PRO A 157 14.37 4.95 2.19
C PRO A 157 15.64 4.37 1.55
N HIS A 158 15.49 3.83 0.35
CA HIS A 158 16.56 3.32 -0.51
C HIS A 158 16.53 3.97 -1.90
N GLY A 159 17.63 3.88 -2.65
CA GLY A 159 17.72 4.43 -4.01
C GLY A 159 18.06 5.91 -4.07
N SER A 160 17.87 6.51 -5.25
CA SER A 160 18.32 7.87 -5.59
C SER A 160 17.65 8.97 -4.78
N GLN A 161 16.41 8.77 -4.33
CA GLN A 161 15.64 9.75 -3.55
C GLN A 161 15.80 9.60 -2.03
N LYS A 162 16.71 8.73 -1.57
CA LYS A 162 16.93 8.41 -0.14
C LYS A 162 17.12 9.66 0.73
N LYS A 163 17.86 10.67 0.25
CA LYS A 163 18.15 11.87 1.04
C LYS A 163 16.87 12.68 1.34
N THR A 164 16.07 12.93 0.31
CA THR A 164 14.81 13.67 0.44
C THR A 164 13.80 12.92 1.31
N ALA A 165 13.62 11.63 1.04
CA ALA A 165 12.72 10.78 1.82
C ALA A 165 13.13 10.68 3.30
N LYS A 166 14.43 10.62 3.60
CA LYS A 166 14.92 10.66 4.99
C LYS A 166 14.64 12.00 5.67
N LEU A 167 14.75 13.11 4.96
CA LEU A 167 14.45 14.44 5.54
C LEU A 167 12.96 14.55 5.86
N LEU A 168 12.09 14.17 4.92
CA LEU A 168 10.63 14.13 5.14
C LEU A 168 10.27 13.25 6.34
N ALA A 169 10.83 12.05 6.42
CA ALA A 169 10.59 11.15 7.54
C ALA A 169 11.02 11.76 8.89
N ARG A 170 12.12 12.52 8.93
CA ARG A 170 12.57 13.20 10.16
C ARG A 170 11.65 14.36 10.56
N GLU A 171 11.15 15.12 9.59
CA GLU A 171 10.25 16.25 9.85
C GLU A 171 8.85 15.79 10.30
N LEU A 172 8.45 14.59 9.90
CA LEU A 172 7.15 13.98 10.18
C LEU A 172 7.22 12.85 11.23
N SER A 173 8.32 12.72 11.97
CA SER A 173 8.47 11.75 13.06
C SER A 173 8.14 12.34 14.42
#